data_AF-A0A520RDL3-F1
#
_entry.id   AF-A0A520RDL3-F1
#
_cell.length_a   1.000
_cell.length_b   1.000
_cell.length_c   1.000
_cell.angle_alpha   90.00
_cell.angle_beta   90.00
_cell.angle_gamma   90.00
#
_symmetry.space_group_name_H-M   'P 1'
#
loop_
_entity.id
_entity.type
_entity.pdbx_description
1 polymer ?
#
loop_
_entity_poly.entity_id
_entity_poly.type
_entity_poly.pdbx_seq_one_letter_code
_entity_poly.pdbx_strand_id
1 'polypeptide(L)'
;MESANPSIKDLLAPYVGATGGLLSSLRAVNDALGHLPPETEEIAAEVFNLSRAEIKGVISFYADFRRTPPTGPTVRLCVAEACQAAGGRQVERELKAAYSEADISAFGGGTSGDVDQAACAIDYRPVYCLGLCSVAPAALVGDRLVGRANLERIKTCLAAAGEKTR
;
A
#
# COMPACT_ATOMS: atom_id res chain seq x y z
N MET A 1 3.60 10.91 -24.87
CA MET A 1 2.72 11.93 -24.27
C MET A 1 3.02 11.84 -22.78
N GLU A 2 4.09 12.52 -22.39
CA GLU A 2 4.74 12.41 -21.07
C GLU A 2 3.79 13.05 -20.04
N SER A 3 3.14 12.24 -19.22
CA SER A 3 2.33 12.72 -18.11
C SER A 3 3.24 13.56 -17.22
N ALA A 4 2.87 14.82 -16.97
CA ALA A 4 3.63 15.77 -16.16
C ALA A 4 3.66 15.30 -14.69
N ASN A 5 4.53 14.34 -14.38
CA ASN A 5 4.76 13.91 -13.01
C ASN A 5 5.48 15.05 -12.29
N PRO A 6 4.96 15.53 -11.14
CA PRO A 6 5.67 16.50 -10.32
C PRO A 6 7.04 15.93 -9.96
N SER A 7 8.08 16.76 -10.00
CA SER A 7 9.41 16.33 -9.59
C SER A 7 9.35 15.83 -8.15
N ILE A 8 10.02 14.72 -7.84
CA ILE A 8 10.12 14.20 -6.47
C ILE A 8 10.61 15.31 -5.53
N LYS A 9 11.53 16.15 -6.00
CA LYS A 9 12.02 17.30 -5.23
C LYS A 9 10.91 18.29 -4.85
N ASP A 10 9.96 18.54 -5.74
CA ASP A 10 8.84 19.47 -5.51
C ASP A 10 7.83 18.89 -4.51
N LEU A 11 7.70 17.56 -4.46
CA LEU A 11 6.88 16.87 -3.45
C LEU A 11 7.55 16.88 -2.07
N LEU A 12 8.88 16.89 -2.02
CA LEU A 12 9.64 16.84 -0.77
C LEU A 12 9.82 18.22 -0.12
N ALA A 13 10.11 19.24 -0.92
CA ALA A 13 10.49 20.58 -0.46
C ALA A 13 9.51 21.25 0.54
N PRO A 14 8.17 21.12 0.41
CA PRO A 14 7.22 21.76 1.32
C PRO A 14 7.31 21.31 2.77
N TYR A 15 7.94 20.15 3.02
CA TYR A 15 8.00 19.54 4.35
C TYR A 15 9.34 19.77 5.06
N VAL A 16 10.29 20.46 4.42
CA VAL A 16 11.60 20.77 5.01
C VAL A 16 11.42 21.70 6.21
N GLY A 17 12.06 21.37 7.34
CA GLY A 17 11.96 22.14 8.58
C GLY A 17 10.70 21.87 9.41
N ALA A 18 9.73 21.10 8.89
CA ALA A 18 8.59 20.64 9.68
C ALA A 18 8.97 19.46 10.60
N THR A 19 8.42 19.43 11.81
CA THR A 19 8.56 18.28 12.71
C THR A 19 7.94 17.04 12.05
N GLY A 20 8.73 15.99 11.86
CA GLY A 20 8.29 14.78 11.13
C GLY A 20 8.13 14.99 9.62
N GLY A 21 8.76 16.03 9.05
CA GLY A 21 8.66 16.38 7.64
C GLY A 21 9.04 15.25 6.69
N LEU A 22 10.07 14.46 7.02
CA LEU A 22 10.51 13.34 6.19
C LEU A 22 9.41 12.28 5.96
N LEU A 23 8.69 11.89 7.01
CA LEU A 23 7.64 10.87 6.86
C LEU A 23 6.49 11.40 6.01
N SER A 24 6.13 12.67 6.22
CA SER A 24 5.04 13.34 5.49
C SER A 24 5.39 13.52 4.02
N SER A 25 6.64 13.85 3.72
CA SER A 25 7.13 14.03 2.36
C SER A 25 7.22 12.72 1.58
N LEU A 26 7.71 11.65 2.21
CA LEU A 26 7.69 10.31 1.63
C LEU A 26 6.26 9.82 1.37
N ARG A 27 5.30 10.15 2.25
CA ARG A 27 3.88 9.87 2.00
C ARG A 27 3.36 10.63 0.78
N ALA A 28 3.69 11.92 0.64
CA ALA A 28 3.30 12.70 -0.53
C ALA A 28 3.85 12.12 -1.85
N VAL A 29 5.11 11.66 -1.85
CA VAL A 29 5.69 10.95 -3.02
C VAL A 29 4.95 9.65 -3.31
N ASN A 30 4.72 8.84 -2.27
CA ASN A 30 4.02 7.56 -2.42
C ASN A 30 2.57 7.73 -2.88
N ASP A 31 1.86 8.76 -2.42
CA ASP A 31 0.49 9.05 -2.84
C ASP A 31 0.43 9.56 -4.28
N ALA A 32 1.42 10.35 -4.71
CA ALA A 32 1.50 10.87 -6.08
C ALA A 32 1.92 9.81 -7.11
N LEU A 33 2.85 8.92 -6.75
CA LEU A 33 3.48 7.96 -7.68
C LEU A 33 3.05 6.51 -7.44
N GLY A 34 2.29 6.23 -6.37
CA GLY A 34 1.90 4.89 -5.94
C GLY A 34 3.03 4.06 -5.30
N HIS A 35 4.27 4.56 -5.34
CA HIS A 35 5.47 3.94 -4.81
C HIS A 35 6.56 5.01 -4.60
N LEU A 36 7.70 4.61 -4.04
CA LEU A 36 8.91 5.41 -3.88
C LEU A 36 9.96 4.93 -4.89
N PRO A 37 10.19 5.66 -5.99
CA PRO A 37 11.27 5.37 -6.92
C PRO A 37 12.64 5.33 -6.24
N PRO A 38 13.62 4.57 -6.75
CA PRO A 38 14.96 4.48 -6.16
C PRO A 38 15.66 5.83 -5.95
N GLU A 39 15.46 6.78 -6.87
CA GLU A 39 16.00 8.14 -6.79
C GLU A 39 15.44 8.95 -5.61
N THR A 40 14.30 8.53 -5.04
CA THR A 40 13.71 9.19 -3.86
C THR A 40 14.66 9.17 -2.67
N GLU A 41 15.42 8.08 -2.48
CA GLU A 41 16.37 7.97 -1.37
C GLU A 41 17.49 9.02 -1.49
N GLU A 42 18.00 9.24 -2.69
CA GLU A 42 19.09 10.19 -2.97
C GLU A 42 18.59 11.63 -2.87
N ILE A 43 17.45 11.95 -3.49
CA ILE A 43 16.87 13.29 -3.46
C ILE A 43 16.45 13.67 -2.03
N ALA A 44 15.86 12.74 -1.27
CA ALA A 44 15.46 13.01 0.12
C ALA A 44 16.66 13.22 1.04
N ALA A 45 17.76 12.47 0.85
CA ALA A 45 18.99 12.67 1.60
C ALA A 45 19.55 14.09 1.41
N GLU A 46 19.56 14.58 0.16
CA GLU A 46 20.00 15.95 -0.17
C GLU A 46 19.07 17.02 0.41
N VAL A 47 17.76 16.86 0.23
CA VAL A 47 16.75 17.87 0.64
C VAL A 47 16.64 18.01 2.14
N PHE A 48 16.71 16.90 2.89
CA PHE A 48 16.61 16.90 4.35
C PHE A 48 17.96 16.97 5.06
N ASN A 49 19.08 16.97 4.31
CA ASN A 49 20.44 16.92 4.85
C ASN A 49 20.64 15.74 5.84
N LEU A 50 20.24 14.55 5.40
CA LEU A 50 20.33 13.29 6.14
C LEU A 50 21.13 12.26 5.34
N SER A 51 21.65 11.23 6.01
CA SER A 51 22.32 10.14 5.30
C SER A 51 21.33 9.25 4.54
N ARG A 52 21.75 8.68 3.41
CA ARG A 52 20.97 7.67 2.68
C ARG A 52 20.55 6.50 3.56
N ALA A 53 21.38 6.13 4.53
CA ALA A 53 21.09 5.03 5.45
C ALA A 53 19.89 5.35 6.37
N GLU A 54 19.77 6.59 6.84
CA GLU A 54 18.63 7.04 7.64
C GLU A 54 17.33 7.01 6.80
N ILE A 55 17.37 7.54 5.57
CA ILE A 55 16.22 7.53 4.66
C ILE A 55 15.78 6.09 4.36
N LYS A 56 16.74 5.23 3.99
CA LYS A 56 16.51 3.81 3.75
C LYS A 56 15.92 3.12 4.99
N GLY A 57 16.40 3.46 6.18
CA GLY A 57 15.89 2.99 7.45
C GLY A 57 14.41 3.32 7.62
N VAL A 58 14.02 4.58 7.42
CA VAL A 58 12.62 5.03 7.48
C VAL A 58 11.76 4.30 6.46
N ILE A 59 12.19 4.21 5.20
CA ILE A 59 11.43 3.54 4.14
C ILE A 59 11.21 2.07 4.48
N SER A 60 12.24 1.38 4.97
CA SER A 60 12.15 -0.05 5.33
C SER A 60 11.33 -0.31 6.60
N PHE A 61 11.20 0.69 7.48
CA PHE A 61 10.49 0.55 8.76
C PHE A 61 8.96 0.62 8.59
N TYR A 62 8.47 1.49 7.70
CA TYR A 62 7.03 1.66 7.48
C TYR A 62 6.52 0.75 6.35
N ALA A 63 5.73 -0.27 6.71
CA ALA A 63 5.17 -1.26 5.77
C ALA A 63 4.24 -0.67 4.68
N ASP A 64 3.79 0.57 4.86
CA ASP A 64 2.97 1.29 3.88
C ASP A 64 3.78 1.73 2.66
N PHE A 65 5.08 1.98 2.82
CA PHE A 65 5.93 2.40 1.71
C PHE A 65 6.27 1.24 0.79
N ARG A 66 6.24 1.53 -0.51
CA ARG A 66 6.59 0.58 -1.58
C ARG A 66 7.76 1.13 -2.35
N ARG A 67 8.63 0.24 -2.84
CA ARG A 67 9.72 0.61 -3.76
C ARG A 67 9.41 0.30 -5.20
N THR A 68 8.47 -0.61 -5.42
CA THR A 68 8.02 -1.03 -6.74
C THR A 68 6.61 -0.51 -7.00
N PRO A 69 6.28 -0.19 -8.27
CA PRO A 69 4.94 0.23 -8.65
C PRO A 69 3.89 -0.83 -8.27
N PRO A 70 2.69 -0.41 -7.84
CA PRO A 70 1.59 -1.35 -7.64
C PRO A 70 1.15 -1.93 -8.99
N THR A 71 0.98 -3.25 -9.06
CA THR A 71 0.53 -3.95 -10.28
C THR A 71 -0.99 -3.99 -10.44
N GLY A 72 -1.73 -3.76 -9.37
CA GLY A 72 -3.18 -3.72 -9.36
C GLY A 72 -3.73 -3.03 -8.09
N PRO A 73 -5.07 -2.91 -7.97
CA PRO A 73 -5.71 -2.36 -6.78
C PRO A 73 -5.32 -3.17 -5.53
N THR A 74 -4.95 -2.45 -4.47
CA THR A 74 -4.58 -3.06 -3.19
C THR A 74 -5.82 -3.50 -2.42
N VAL A 75 -5.82 -4.74 -1.93
CA VAL A 75 -6.80 -5.28 -1.00
C VAL A 75 -6.12 -5.49 0.34
N ARG A 76 -6.44 -4.64 1.32
CA ARG A 76 -6.01 -4.83 2.71
C ARG A 76 -7.09 -5.52 3.52
N LEU A 77 -6.88 -6.77 3.94
CA LEU A 77 -7.84 -7.52 4.76
C LEU A 77 -7.42 -7.51 6.23
N CYS A 78 -8.35 -7.16 7.11
CA CYS A 78 -8.08 -7.16 8.54
C CYS A 78 -7.94 -8.59 9.07
N VAL A 79 -6.74 -8.92 9.55
CA VAL A 79 -6.40 -10.20 10.17
C VAL A 79 -6.30 -10.11 11.70
N ALA A 80 -6.77 -9.02 12.30
CA ALA A 80 -6.83 -8.86 13.77
C ALA A 80 -7.97 -9.68 14.40
N GLU A 81 -7.92 -9.84 15.71
CA GLU A 81 -8.68 -10.81 16.50
C GLU A 81 -10.19 -10.66 16.36
N ALA A 82 -10.71 -9.42 16.39
CA ALA A 82 -12.15 -9.17 16.21
C ALA A 82 -12.64 -9.62 14.82
N CYS A 83 -11.84 -9.40 13.78
CA CYS A 83 -12.17 -9.86 12.44
C CYS A 83 -12.03 -11.38 12.32
N GLN A 84 -11.03 -11.99 12.95
CA GLN A 84 -10.91 -13.45 12.99
C GLN A 84 -12.11 -14.11 13.68
N ALA A 85 -12.59 -13.56 14.80
CA ALA A 85 -13.76 -14.04 15.53
C ALA A 85 -15.06 -13.92 14.69
N ALA A 86 -15.15 -12.90 13.84
CA ALA A 86 -16.29 -12.69 12.93
C ALA A 86 -16.18 -13.44 11.59
N GLY A 87 -15.22 -14.37 11.44
CA GLY A 87 -15.06 -15.18 10.22
C GLY A 87 -14.04 -14.67 9.20
N GLY A 88 -13.19 -13.71 9.56
CA GLY A 88 -12.18 -13.12 8.66
C GLY A 88 -11.22 -14.12 8.03
N ARG A 89 -10.87 -15.21 8.75
CA ARG A 89 -10.04 -16.31 8.19
C ARG A 89 -10.73 -17.05 7.06
N GLN A 90 -12.06 -17.13 7.07
CA GLN A 90 -12.80 -17.71 5.96
C GLN A 90 -12.75 -16.79 4.74
N VAL A 91 -12.99 -15.49 4.93
CA VAL A 91 -12.91 -14.49 3.86
C VAL A 91 -11.51 -14.45 3.24
N GLU A 92 -10.45 -14.54 4.05
CA GLU A 92 -9.07 -14.59 3.56
C GLU A 92 -8.83 -15.83 2.69
N ARG A 93 -9.31 -17.01 3.11
CA ARG A 93 -9.18 -18.24 2.33
C ARG A 93 -9.97 -18.17 1.03
N GLU A 94 -11.18 -17.65 1.06
CA GLU A 94 -12.01 -17.45 -0.13
C GLU A 94 -11.37 -16.47 -1.11
N LEU A 95 -10.77 -15.39 -0.61
CA LEU A 95 -10.04 -14.43 -1.43
C LEU A 95 -8.81 -15.08 -2.09
N LYS A 96 -7.99 -15.80 -1.31
CA LYS A 96 -6.82 -16.52 -1.83
C LYS A 96 -7.17 -17.67 -2.77
N ALA A 97 -8.36 -18.26 -2.65
CA ALA A 97 -8.85 -19.29 -3.56
C ALA A 97 -9.43 -18.70 -4.86
N ALA A 98 -9.94 -17.46 -4.80
CA ALA A 98 -10.56 -16.79 -5.95
C ALA A 98 -9.54 -16.18 -6.92
N TYR A 99 -8.32 -15.91 -6.47
CA TYR A 99 -7.23 -15.39 -7.29
C TYR A 99 -6.05 -16.34 -7.21
N SER A 100 -5.46 -16.72 -8.33
CA SER A 100 -4.32 -17.65 -8.34
C SER A 100 -3.07 -16.99 -7.71
N GLU A 101 -2.08 -17.78 -7.31
CA GLU A 101 -0.78 -17.26 -6.84
C GLU A 101 -0.07 -16.38 -7.88
N ALA A 102 -0.42 -16.50 -9.17
CA ALA A 102 0.07 -15.63 -10.23
C ALA A 102 -0.68 -14.29 -10.33
N ASP A 103 -1.92 -14.23 -9.85
CA ASP A 103 -2.80 -13.04 -9.92
C ASP A 103 -2.75 -12.17 -8.65
N ILE A 104 -2.14 -12.70 -7.58
CA ILE A 104 -1.93 -11.99 -6.32
C ILE A 104 -0.45 -11.63 -6.19
N SER A 105 -0.12 -10.33 -6.15
CA SER A 105 1.13 -9.95 -5.50
C SER A 105 0.91 -10.04 -3.99
N ALA A 106 1.52 -11.03 -3.36
CA ALA A 106 1.44 -11.22 -1.92
C ALA A 106 2.56 -10.40 -1.27
N PHE A 107 2.21 -9.25 -0.67
CA PHE A 107 3.16 -8.56 0.20
C PHE A 107 3.22 -9.28 1.55
N GLY A 108 4.02 -10.34 1.60
CA GLY A 108 4.25 -11.13 2.80
C GLY A 108 5.25 -10.47 3.72
N GLY A 109 4.82 -9.45 4.49
CA GLY A 109 5.31 -9.06 5.82
C GLY A 109 6.82 -9.08 6.17
N GLY A 110 7.72 -9.13 5.19
CA GLY A 110 9.15 -9.32 5.38
C GLY A 110 9.94 -8.12 4.89
N THR A 111 10.86 -7.66 5.72
CA THR A 111 11.98 -6.80 5.34
C THR A 111 12.91 -7.55 4.40
N SER A 112 12.49 -7.81 3.16
CA SER A 112 13.35 -8.26 2.05
C SER A 112 12.51 -8.54 0.81
N GLY A 113 12.98 -8.03 -0.32
CA GLY A 113 12.58 -8.52 -1.64
C GLY A 113 11.67 -7.56 -2.37
N ASP A 114 12.30 -6.66 -3.11
CA ASP A 114 11.77 -6.15 -4.37
C ASP A 114 11.42 -7.36 -5.24
N VAL A 115 10.20 -7.87 -5.10
CA VAL A 115 9.67 -8.86 -6.04
C VAL A 115 9.31 -8.11 -7.31
N ASP A 116 9.95 -8.53 -8.40
CA ASP A 116 9.57 -8.22 -9.77
C ASP A 116 8.13 -8.68 -9.95
N GLN A 117 7.19 -7.77 -9.74
CA GLN A 117 5.77 -8.09 -9.86
C GLN A 117 5.44 -8.03 -11.35
N ALA A 118 5.35 -9.21 -11.96
CA ALA A 118 4.53 -9.40 -13.15
C ALA A 118 3.14 -8.79 -12.89
N ALA A 119 2.45 -8.32 -13.94
CA ALA A 119 1.16 -7.63 -13.81
C ALA A 119 0.10 -8.52 -13.12
N CYS A 120 0.04 -8.46 -11.78
CA CYS A 120 -0.94 -9.15 -10.96
C CYS A 120 -2.27 -8.39 -10.99
N ALA A 121 -3.37 -9.12 -10.98
CA ALA A 121 -4.71 -8.52 -10.98
C ALA A 121 -5.02 -7.77 -9.68
N ILE A 122 -4.48 -8.24 -8.55
CA ILE A 122 -4.65 -7.63 -7.23
C ILE A 122 -3.36 -7.69 -6.41
N ASP A 123 -3.19 -6.73 -5.50
CA ASP A 123 -2.16 -6.75 -4.48
C ASP A 123 -2.80 -7.00 -3.11
N TYR A 124 -2.58 -8.19 -2.55
CA TYR A 124 -3.16 -8.58 -1.27
C TYR A 124 -2.21 -8.24 -0.12
N ARG A 125 -2.73 -7.52 0.88
CA ARG A 125 -1.99 -7.19 2.10
C ARG A 125 -2.77 -7.54 3.36
N PRO A 126 -2.20 -8.30 4.31
CA PRO A 126 -2.80 -8.39 5.64
C PRO A 126 -2.63 -7.06 6.38
N VAL A 127 -3.65 -6.64 7.12
CA VAL A 127 -3.58 -5.47 8.02
C VAL A 127 -4.04 -5.84 9.42
N TYR A 128 -3.36 -5.28 10.42
CA TYR A 128 -3.68 -5.48 11.82
C TYR A 128 -4.56 -4.35 12.31
N CYS A 129 -5.87 -4.57 12.21
CA CYS A 129 -6.94 -3.66 12.61
C CYS A 129 -7.13 -2.45 11.67
N LEU A 130 -8.39 -2.22 11.28
CA LEU A 130 -8.85 -1.05 10.51
C LEU A 130 -9.78 -0.15 11.34
N GLY A 131 -9.89 -0.38 12.66
CA GLY A 131 -10.82 0.35 13.52
C GLY A 131 -12.30 0.03 13.30
N LEU A 132 -12.63 -0.95 12.45
CA LEU A 132 -14.00 -1.32 12.07
C LEU A 132 -14.51 -2.58 12.80
N CYS A 133 -14.11 -2.77 14.06
CA CYS A 133 -14.39 -3.99 14.81
C CYS A 133 -15.90 -4.26 14.99
N SER A 134 -16.73 -3.22 15.09
CA SER A 134 -18.19 -3.32 15.23
C SER A 134 -18.90 -3.85 13.98
N VAL A 135 -18.24 -3.78 12.82
CA VAL A 135 -18.77 -4.23 11.53
C VAL A 135 -17.82 -5.23 10.86
N ALA A 136 -17.04 -5.98 11.63
CA ALA A 136 -16.19 -7.04 11.10
C ALA A 136 -16.99 -8.11 10.32
N PRO A 137 -16.46 -8.80 9.28
CA PRO A 137 -15.31 -8.58 8.40
C PRO A 137 -14.87 -7.14 8.10
N ALA A 138 -13.60 -6.74 8.24
CA ALA A 138 -13.15 -5.44 7.74
C ALA A 138 -12.10 -5.59 6.63
N ALA A 139 -12.26 -4.84 5.54
CA ALA A 139 -11.27 -4.72 4.48
C ALA A 139 -11.16 -3.27 3.98
N LEU A 140 -10.05 -2.94 3.33
CA LEU A 140 -9.82 -1.70 2.61
C LEU A 140 -9.41 -2.07 1.18
N VAL A 141 -10.19 -1.64 0.19
CA VAL A 141 -9.91 -1.89 -1.24
C VAL A 141 -9.60 -0.56 -1.91
N GLY A 142 -8.35 -0.36 -2.32
CA GLY A 142 -7.81 0.97 -2.63
C GLY A 142 -7.98 1.88 -1.40
N ASP A 143 -8.78 2.94 -1.54
CA ASP A 143 -9.13 3.86 -0.45
C ASP A 143 -10.52 3.61 0.16
N ARG A 144 -11.21 2.54 -0.26
CA ARG A 144 -12.60 2.27 0.16
C ARG A 144 -12.66 1.27 1.29
N LEU A 145 -13.16 1.70 2.43
CA LEU A 145 -13.44 0.82 3.57
C LEU A 145 -14.66 -0.06 3.29
N VAL A 146 -14.55 -1.35 3.61
CA VAL A 146 -15.59 -2.36 3.45
C VAL A 146 -15.84 -3.01 4.82
N GLY A 147 -16.97 -2.64 5.43
CA GLY A 147 -17.53 -3.36 6.57
C GLY A 147 -18.36 -4.57 6.12
N ARG A 148 -18.50 -5.54 7.01
CA ARG A 148 -19.09 -6.88 6.79
C ARG A 148 -18.51 -7.50 5.52
N ALA A 149 -17.19 -7.43 5.40
CA ALA A 149 -16.45 -7.85 4.22
C ALA A 149 -16.69 -9.34 3.95
N ASN A 150 -17.02 -9.64 2.69
CA ASN A 150 -17.07 -10.97 2.12
C ASN A 150 -16.49 -10.91 0.70
N LEU A 151 -16.28 -12.05 0.05
CA LEU A 151 -15.66 -12.11 -1.26
C LEU A 151 -16.39 -11.24 -2.30
N GLU A 152 -17.72 -11.31 -2.34
CA GLU A 152 -18.53 -10.57 -3.33
C GLU A 152 -18.42 -9.05 -3.16
N ARG A 153 -18.44 -8.56 -1.92
CA ARG A 153 -18.27 -7.13 -1.63
C ARG A 153 -16.87 -6.64 -1.97
N ILE A 154 -15.85 -7.47 -1.73
CA ILE A 154 -14.47 -7.16 -2.11
C ILE A 154 -14.36 -7.09 -3.64
N LYS A 155 -14.88 -8.09 -4.37
CA LYS A 155 -14.90 -8.10 -5.85
C LYS A 155 -15.64 -6.91 -6.44
N THR A 156 -16.78 -6.53 -5.86
CA THR A 156 -17.54 -5.34 -6.28
C THR A 156 -16.71 -4.06 -6.11
N CYS A 157 -16.00 -3.93 -4.98
CA CYS A 157 -15.13 -2.79 -4.73
C CYS A 157 -13.90 -2.80 -5.65
N LEU A 158 -13.36 -3.97 -5.98
CA LEU A 158 -12.25 -4.14 -6.90
C LEU A 158 -12.61 -3.71 -8.32
N ALA A 159 -13.79 -4.12 -8.81
CA ALA A 159 -14.29 -3.68 -10.11
C ALA A 159 -14.41 -2.15 -10.17
N ALA A 160 -14.95 -1.52 -9.12
CA ALA A 160 -15.06 -0.07 -9.02
C ALA A 160 -13.70 0.65 -8.83
N ALA A 161 -12.67 -0.04 -8.33
CA ALA A 161 -11.33 0.52 -8.15
C ALA A 161 -10.53 0.49 -9.46
N GLY A 162 -10.69 -0.55 -10.29
CA GLY A 162 -10.04 -0.67 -11.60
C GLY A 162 -10.43 0.43 -12.60
N GLU A 163 -11.58 1.09 -12.41
CA GLU A 163 -12.04 2.20 -13.24
C GLU A 163 -11.32 3.53 -12.96
N LYS A 164 -10.69 3.71 -11.78
CA LYS A 164 -10.05 4.98 -11.40
C LYS A 164 -8.59 5.12 -11.85
N THR A 165 -7.96 4.04 -12.31
CA THR A 165 -6.54 4.01 -12.69
C THR A 165 -6.33 4.11 -14.21
N ARG A 166 -7.36 4.51 -14.98
CA ARG A 166 -7.30 4.59 -16.45
C ARG A 166 -7.52 6.00 -16.98
#